data_AF-A0A660L6G8-F1
#
_entry.id   AF-A0A660L6G8-F1
#
_cell.length_a   1.000
_cell.length_b   1.000
_cell.length_c   1.000
_cell.angle_alpha   90.00
_cell.angle_beta   90.00
_cell.angle_gamma   90.00
#
_symmetry.space_group_name_H-M   'P 1'
#
loop_
_entity.id
_entity.type
_entity.pdbx_description
1 polymer ?
#
loop_
_entity_poly.entity_id
_entity_poly.type
_entity_poly.pdbx_seq_one_letter_code
_entity_poly.pdbx_strand_id
1 'polypeptide(L)'
;MRPEHEAGEHQREDQRAARIPDVAPDVPQSTHDRLLGLQQQVGNAAFGRMVSRWKAGKAILAREDIPTEAEIAEAEAWAAEGKRSGKDLTPGAGGSGLNNAPGGFDAEYDPKLGELTIIMRCGVEFVDGISKAGVARPGLEKELEKANALPTEVQRQQRLALFRWGEGEDAIDKTTFRTDVENEVEPFWSGKHQFFMRKKGWSWLGATVKVDLKVDNKSRLPDAHLTMKPVKVPDTVSLGANVEPGAATNARDQVMNVTSNVNASGSFLNHFVTFDVGQSAIKAGQDTKLQKVIDTFKGAETAPGSGVADARSIQTPVFLTGHASKTGNADLNQRLSEERARSVEAFMKAHGFVNTEVRTAEMGVGDTEATGGEVEQDRRVDIQIGSGNSQNTLRHEFGHAFGLGDEYASTPLVSPGQTPAQGTPAMGDTATHDNLVKNMVDAGGTPLKGAVCEPTDSIMSVGDVVRPQHYATFHASLTKITEPHGPWALGSPTAKNEALPGAAGAGGTAPTPDPDAVPV
;
A
#
# COMPACT_ATOMS: atom_id res chain seq x y z
N MET A 1 -59.33 1.86 27.61
CA MET A 1 -59.33 1.95 29.08
C MET A 1 -58.05 1.31 29.59
N ARG A 2 -57.16 2.10 30.19
CA ARG A 2 -56.09 1.63 31.07
C ARG A 2 -56.71 1.00 32.33
N PRO A 3 -55.92 0.27 33.13
CA PRO A 3 -55.37 0.95 34.30
C PRO A 3 -53.88 0.71 34.52
N GLU A 4 -53.30 1.71 35.17
CA GLU A 4 -51.96 1.81 35.70
C GLU A 4 -51.80 0.94 36.96
N HIS A 5 -50.57 0.52 37.26
CA HIS A 5 -50.14 0.34 38.65
C HIS A 5 -48.65 0.64 38.80
N GLU A 6 -48.35 1.21 39.95
CA GLU A 6 -47.22 2.06 40.29
C GLU A 6 -45.89 1.35 40.61
N ALA A 7 -44.88 2.21 40.60
CA ALA A 7 -43.52 2.14 41.14
C ALA A 7 -43.29 1.39 42.46
N GLY A 8 -42.06 0.89 42.62
CA GLY A 8 -41.44 0.57 43.91
C GLY A 8 -39.99 0.12 43.76
N GLU A 9 -39.07 1.01 44.15
CA GLU A 9 -37.61 0.79 44.26
C GLU A 9 -37.25 -0.39 45.18
N HIS A 10 -36.17 -1.12 44.89
CA HIS A 10 -35.16 -1.48 45.89
C HIS A 10 -33.86 -2.04 45.26
N GLN A 11 -32.78 -1.30 45.54
CA GLN A 11 -31.45 -1.74 45.97
C GLN A 11 -30.47 -2.49 45.05
N ARG A 12 -29.25 -1.97 45.13
CA ARG A 12 -27.95 -2.38 44.59
C ARG A 12 -27.40 -3.58 45.38
N GLU A 13 -26.67 -4.46 44.70
CA GLU A 13 -25.50 -5.23 45.20
C GLU A 13 -24.85 -5.91 43.97
N ASP A 14 -23.73 -5.38 43.47
CA ASP A 14 -22.35 -5.81 43.78
C ASP A 14 -22.00 -7.24 43.33
N GLN A 15 -21.44 -7.40 42.12
CA GLN A 15 -20.50 -8.50 41.80
C GLN A 15 -19.35 -8.05 40.87
N ARG A 16 -18.27 -7.64 41.55
CA ARG A 16 -16.84 -7.97 41.31
C ARG A 16 -16.35 -8.11 39.87
N ALA A 17 -15.74 -7.03 39.38
CA ALA A 17 -14.66 -7.08 38.40
C ALA A 17 -13.42 -7.79 39.01
N ALA A 18 -12.82 -8.69 38.23
CA ALA A 18 -11.57 -9.35 38.55
C ALA A 18 -10.43 -8.33 38.64
N ARG A 19 -9.75 -8.29 39.79
CA ARG A 19 -8.48 -7.57 39.96
C ARG A 19 -7.40 -8.26 39.14
N ILE A 20 -6.88 -7.55 38.14
CA ILE A 20 -5.57 -7.82 37.55
C ILE A 20 -4.52 -7.45 38.62
N PRO A 21 -3.53 -8.30 38.94
CA PRO A 21 -2.47 -7.93 39.86
C PRO A 21 -1.60 -6.80 39.28
N ASP A 22 -1.33 -5.79 40.09
CA ASP A 22 -0.33 -4.74 39.81
C ASP A 22 1.03 -5.39 39.49
N VAL A 23 1.43 -5.34 38.23
CA VAL A 23 2.81 -5.59 37.83
C VAL A 23 3.59 -4.32 38.18
N ALA A 24 4.59 -4.46 39.04
CA ALA A 24 5.47 -3.36 39.42
C ALA A 24 6.10 -2.71 38.18
N PRO A 25 6.23 -1.37 38.14
CA PRO A 25 6.86 -0.70 37.01
C PRO A 25 8.32 -1.16 36.86
N ASP A 26 8.68 -1.55 35.64
CA ASP A 26 10.03 -1.92 35.24
C ASP A 26 11.03 -0.84 35.66
N VAL A 27 12.01 -1.22 36.46
CA VAL A 27 13.15 -0.37 36.81
C VAL A 27 13.91 -0.10 35.51
N PRO A 28 14.33 1.14 35.20
CA PRO A 28 15.15 1.42 34.02
C PRO A 28 16.44 0.59 34.10
N GLN A 29 16.52 -0.47 33.29
CA GLN A 29 17.72 -1.27 33.17
C GLN A 29 18.86 -0.36 32.73
N SER A 30 19.97 -0.40 33.46
CA SER A 30 21.15 0.39 33.11
C SER A 30 21.63 -0.04 31.71
N THR A 31 22.30 0.85 30.98
CA THR A 31 22.90 0.52 29.67
C THR A 31 23.78 -0.72 29.74
N HIS A 32 24.39 -0.98 30.90
CA HIS A 32 25.18 -2.17 31.18
C HIS A 32 24.32 -3.45 31.19
N ASP A 33 23.15 -3.42 31.80
CA ASP A 33 22.25 -4.59 31.90
C ASP A 33 21.64 -4.94 30.53
N ARG A 34 21.34 -3.93 29.71
CA ARG A 34 20.89 -4.12 28.32
C ARG A 34 21.97 -4.77 27.45
N LEU A 35 23.22 -4.33 27.59
CA LEU A 35 24.35 -4.91 26.86
C LEU A 35 24.64 -6.34 27.30
N LEU A 36 24.50 -6.64 28.59
CA LEU A 36 24.59 -8.00 29.13
C LEU A 36 23.46 -8.90 28.62
N GLY A 37 22.21 -8.42 28.60
CA GLY A 37 21.08 -9.16 28.05
C GLY A 37 21.27 -9.49 26.57
N LEU A 38 21.70 -8.50 25.78
CA LEU A 38 22.02 -8.70 24.36
C LEU A 38 23.18 -9.69 24.17
N GLN A 39 24.24 -9.59 24.97
CA GLN A 39 25.37 -10.52 24.96
C GLN A 39 24.93 -11.95 25.29
N GLN A 40 24.01 -12.13 26.24
CA GLN A 40 23.46 -13.43 26.61
C GLN A 40 22.58 -14.02 25.49
N GLN A 41 21.80 -13.18 24.80
CA GLN A 41 20.90 -13.62 23.73
C GLN A 41 21.64 -14.04 22.45
N VAL A 42 22.70 -13.32 22.06
CA VAL A 42 23.41 -13.58 20.79
C VAL A 42 24.72 -14.36 20.95
N GLY A 43 25.19 -14.51 22.19
CA GLY A 43 26.45 -15.17 22.53
C GLY A 43 27.71 -14.30 22.33
N ASN A 44 28.75 -14.58 23.12
CA ASN A 44 29.97 -13.76 23.23
C ASN A 44 30.69 -13.49 21.89
N ALA A 45 30.68 -14.46 20.96
CA ALA A 45 31.36 -14.32 19.67
C ALA A 45 30.61 -13.38 18.71
N ALA A 46 29.28 -13.43 18.68
CA ALA A 46 28.46 -12.52 17.86
C ALA A 46 28.44 -11.12 18.49
N PHE A 47 28.32 -11.04 19.82
CA PHE A 47 28.43 -9.79 20.55
C PHE A 47 29.81 -9.12 20.35
N GLY A 48 30.89 -9.89 20.42
CA GLY A 48 32.25 -9.40 20.16
C GLY A 48 32.43 -8.85 18.74
N ARG A 49 31.84 -9.48 17.71
CA ARG A 49 31.83 -8.95 16.34
C ARG A 49 31.02 -7.67 16.22
N MET A 50 29.88 -7.60 16.90
CA MET A 50 29.01 -6.41 16.91
C MET A 50 29.69 -5.21 17.60
N VAL A 51 30.33 -5.43 18.75
CA VAL A 51 31.12 -4.38 19.44
C VAL A 51 32.37 -4.00 18.66
N SER A 52 33.04 -4.95 18.01
CA SER A 52 34.20 -4.66 17.15
C SER A 52 33.79 -3.87 15.89
N ARG A 53 32.63 -4.18 15.29
CA ARG A 53 32.02 -3.37 14.22
C ARG A 53 31.61 -1.99 14.70
N TRP A 54 31.10 -1.86 15.92
CA TRP A 54 30.75 -0.57 16.51
C TRP A 54 31.98 0.30 16.81
N LYS A 55 33.09 -0.32 17.26
CA LYS A 55 34.38 0.35 17.43
C LYS A 55 35.07 0.70 16.10
N ALA A 56 34.94 -0.15 15.09
CA ALA A 56 35.44 0.13 13.74
C ALA A 56 34.58 1.15 12.97
N GLY A 57 33.28 1.23 13.29
CA GLY A 57 32.32 2.19 12.75
C GLY A 57 32.37 3.58 13.40
N LYS A 58 33.06 3.74 14.54
CA LYS A 58 33.54 5.04 15.01
C LYS A 58 34.77 5.47 14.20
N ALA A 59 34.65 5.54 12.88
CA ALA A 59 35.39 6.55 12.15
C ALA A 59 34.97 7.88 12.79
N ILE A 60 35.93 8.62 13.34
CA ILE A 60 35.71 10.00 13.77
C ILE A 60 35.09 10.68 12.56
N LEU A 61 33.80 11.04 12.61
CA LEU A 61 33.17 11.87 11.60
C LEU A 61 34.16 12.99 11.31
N ALA A 62 34.63 13.08 10.06
CA ALA A 62 35.58 14.12 9.75
C ALA A 62 34.90 15.43 10.16
N ARG A 63 35.64 16.32 10.82
CA ARG A 63 35.11 17.63 11.25
C ARG A 63 34.47 18.40 10.06
N GLU A 64 34.81 17.98 8.85
CA GLU A 64 34.31 18.44 7.56
C GLU A 64 32.85 18.04 7.26
N ASP A 65 32.27 17.04 7.93
CA ASP A 65 30.90 16.58 7.69
C ASP A 65 29.85 17.34 8.51
N ILE A 66 30.28 18.05 9.56
CA ILE A 66 29.38 18.87 10.41
C ILE A 66 29.13 20.21 9.72
N PRO A 67 27.86 20.66 9.63
CA PRO A 67 27.52 21.98 9.13
C PRO A 67 28.26 23.12 9.86
N THR A 68 28.70 24.10 9.08
CA THR A 68 29.17 25.39 9.60
C THR A 68 27.99 26.29 9.96
N GLU A 69 28.20 27.26 10.85
CA GLU A 69 27.18 28.27 11.20
C GLU A 69 26.69 29.04 9.96
N ALA A 70 27.59 29.29 9.00
CA ALA A 70 27.23 29.97 7.75
C ALA A 70 26.28 29.13 6.87
N GLU A 71 26.53 27.81 6.76
CA GLU A 71 25.65 26.90 6.00
C GLU A 71 24.26 26.77 6.64
N ILE A 72 24.19 26.77 7.98
CA ILE A 72 22.91 26.77 8.71
C ILE A 72 22.18 28.10 8.52
N ALA A 73 22.89 29.23 8.67
CA ALA A 73 22.30 30.55 8.48
C ALA A 73 21.78 30.75 7.04
N GLU A 74 22.45 30.17 6.04
CA GLU A 74 21.98 30.15 4.65
C GLU A 74 20.64 29.39 4.53
N ALA A 75 20.53 28.21 5.15
CA ALA A 75 19.31 27.41 5.16
C ALA A 75 18.16 28.15 5.87
N GLU A 76 18.45 28.80 6.99
CA GLU A 76 17.47 29.60 7.75
C GLU A 76 16.98 30.82 6.98
N ALA A 77 17.88 31.53 6.29
CA ALA A 77 17.53 32.64 5.44
C ALA A 77 16.60 32.18 4.30
N TRP A 78 16.94 31.06 3.65
CA TRP A 78 16.11 30.49 2.58
C TRP A 78 14.73 30.05 3.10
N ALA A 79 14.67 29.38 4.26
CA ALA A 79 13.40 29.00 4.89
C ALA A 79 12.55 30.22 5.31
N ALA A 80 13.20 31.34 5.66
CA ALA A 80 12.52 32.57 6.05
C ALA A 80 11.82 33.27 4.87
N GLU A 81 12.25 33.02 3.62
CA GLU A 81 11.61 33.55 2.41
C GLU A 81 10.18 33.00 2.20
N GLY A 82 9.84 31.90 2.88
CA GLY A 82 8.49 31.37 2.95
C GLY A 82 8.17 30.31 1.90
N LYS A 83 6.88 30.20 1.58
CA LYS A 83 6.31 29.10 0.79
C LYS A 83 6.80 29.10 -0.65
N ARG A 84 6.96 27.90 -1.22
CA ARG A 84 7.23 27.67 -2.64
C ARG A 84 6.05 26.95 -3.24
N SER A 85 5.56 27.42 -4.39
CA SER A 85 4.36 26.83 -5.01
C SER A 85 4.58 26.60 -6.50
N GLY A 86 4.08 25.47 -6.98
CA GLY A 86 4.00 25.13 -8.40
C GLY A 86 2.55 24.87 -8.77
N LYS A 87 2.14 25.31 -9.96
CA LYS A 87 0.80 25.09 -10.50
C LYS A 87 0.85 24.20 -11.73
N ASP A 88 -0.23 23.44 -11.94
CA ASP A 88 -0.45 22.61 -13.11
C ASP A 88 0.75 21.70 -13.41
N LEU A 89 1.26 21.05 -12.36
CA LEU A 89 2.40 20.15 -12.45
C LEU A 89 1.94 18.81 -13.03
N THR A 90 2.68 18.32 -14.03
CA THR A 90 2.51 17.02 -14.68
C THR A 90 3.80 16.21 -14.53
N PRO A 91 4.19 15.80 -13.31
CA PRO A 91 5.48 15.18 -13.06
C PRO A 91 5.61 13.77 -13.63
N GLY A 92 4.49 13.09 -13.91
CA GLY A 92 4.49 11.75 -14.50
C GLY A 92 5.19 11.75 -15.86
N ALA A 93 6.02 10.74 -16.11
CA ALA A 93 6.66 10.56 -17.39
C ALA A 93 5.78 9.71 -18.30
N GLY A 94 5.67 10.07 -19.59
CA GLY A 94 5.19 9.13 -20.60
C GLY A 94 6.18 7.96 -20.70
N GLY A 95 5.76 6.75 -20.31
CA GLY A 95 6.55 5.52 -20.35
C GLY A 95 5.96 4.47 -21.29
N SER A 96 6.39 3.22 -21.18
CA SER A 96 5.87 2.08 -21.96
C SER A 96 4.84 1.22 -21.21
N GLY A 97 4.48 1.58 -19.97
CA GLY A 97 3.54 0.81 -19.15
C GLY A 97 2.06 1.07 -19.50
N LEU A 98 1.17 0.21 -19.00
CA LEU A 98 -0.27 0.41 -19.09
C LEU A 98 -0.65 1.69 -18.35
N ASN A 99 -1.61 2.44 -18.91
CA ASN A 99 -2.16 3.66 -18.31
C ASN A 99 -1.08 4.68 -17.90
N ASN A 100 -0.26 5.11 -18.88
CA ASN A 100 0.67 6.23 -18.71
C ASN A 100 -0.06 7.52 -18.33
N ALA A 101 -0.30 7.73 -17.05
CA ALA A 101 -0.82 8.98 -16.54
C ALA A 101 0.33 9.96 -16.31
N PRO A 102 0.39 11.10 -17.02
CA PRO A 102 1.27 12.20 -16.64
C PRO A 102 0.89 12.77 -15.26
N GLY A 103 -0.33 12.49 -14.79
CA GLY A 103 -0.88 13.05 -13.59
C GLY A 103 -1.12 14.56 -13.72
N GLY A 104 -1.59 15.16 -12.64
CA GLY A 104 -1.90 16.58 -12.63
C GLY A 104 -2.25 17.08 -11.24
N PHE A 105 -1.46 18.01 -10.70
CA PHE A 105 -1.76 18.66 -9.42
C PHE A 105 -1.01 19.98 -9.26
N ASP A 106 -1.41 20.76 -8.24
CA ASP A 106 -0.59 21.85 -7.72
C ASP A 106 0.22 21.33 -6.52
N ALA A 107 1.36 21.96 -6.24
CA ALA A 107 2.16 21.64 -5.06
C ALA A 107 2.59 22.90 -4.32
N GLU A 108 2.64 22.83 -3.00
CA GLU A 108 3.15 23.88 -2.13
C GLU A 108 4.09 23.29 -1.08
N TYR A 109 5.28 23.85 -0.92
CA TYR A 109 6.22 23.50 0.12
C TYR A 109 6.35 24.66 1.13
N ASP A 110 6.10 24.37 2.40
CA ASP A 110 6.32 25.28 3.52
C ASP A 110 7.53 24.83 4.36
N PRO A 111 8.69 25.51 4.25
CA PRO A 111 9.88 25.14 5.00
C PRO A 111 9.77 25.36 6.51
N LYS A 112 8.83 26.20 6.97
CA LYS A 112 8.61 26.42 8.42
C LYS A 112 7.85 25.26 9.04
N LEU A 113 6.90 24.69 8.30
CA LEU A 113 6.13 23.52 8.72
C LEU A 113 6.84 22.21 8.39
N GLY A 114 7.77 22.24 7.43
CA GLY A 114 8.36 21.04 6.87
C GLY A 114 7.32 20.18 6.13
N GLU A 115 6.37 20.83 5.44
CA GLU A 115 5.24 20.17 4.79
C GLU A 115 5.26 20.44 3.28
N LEU A 116 5.09 19.37 2.49
CA LEU A 116 4.77 19.43 1.06
C LEU A 116 3.29 19.10 0.87
N THR A 117 2.47 20.10 0.58
CA THR A 117 1.06 19.93 0.26
C THR A 117 0.87 19.67 -1.24
N ILE A 118 0.30 18.52 -1.58
CA ILE A 118 -0.13 18.12 -2.93
C ILE A 118 -1.62 18.43 -3.05
N ILE A 119 -1.98 19.36 -3.93
CA ILE A 119 -3.35 19.89 -4.03
C ILE A 119 -3.98 19.38 -5.32
N MET A 120 -5.03 18.56 -5.19
CA MET A 120 -5.76 18.03 -6.34
C MET A 120 -7.24 18.47 -6.34
N ARG A 121 -7.61 19.29 -7.32
CA ARG A 121 -9.01 19.67 -7.56
C ARG A 121 -9.70 18.55 -8.34
N CYS A 122 -10.78 18.00 -7.78
CA CYS A 122 -11.54 16.92 -8.38
C CYS A 122 -12.98 17.38 -8.65
N GLY A 123 -13.33 17.54 -9.93
CA GLY A 123 -14.67 17.91 -10.35
C GLY A 123 -15.52 16.67 -10.61
N VAL A 124 -16.69 16.55 -9.99
CA VAL A 124 -17.55 15.36 -10.09
C VAL A 124 -18.71 15.59 -11.05
N GLU A 125 -18.89 14.66 -11.99
CA GLU A 125 -20.04 14.56 -12.90
C GLU A 125 -20.80 13.26 -12.60
N PHE A 126 -21.83 13.34 -11.76
CA PHE A 126 -22.60 12.18 -11.33
C PHE A 126 -23.38 11.54 -12.48
N VAL A 127 -23.25 10.22 -12.62
CA VAL A 127 -23.92 9.46 -13.67
C VAL A 127 -24.80 8.37 -13.06
N ASP A 128 -26.07 8.31 -13.47
CA ASP A 128 -26.93 7.18 -13.17
C ASP A 128 -26.41 5.90 -13.85
N GLY A 129 -26.43 4.78 -13.13
CA GLY A 129 -26.18 3.47 -13.71
C GLY A 129 -27.34 3.01 -14.59
N ILE A 130 -28.58 3.27 -14.17
CA ILE A 130 -29.79 3.04 -14.97
C ILE A 130 -30.66 4.29 -14.92
N SER A 131 -30.75 4.99 -16.05
CA SER A 131 -31.48 6.26 -16.16
C SER A 131 -32.98 6.11 -15.89
N LYS A 132 -33.68 7.23 -15.68
CA LYS A 132 -35.16 7.27 -15.56
C LYS A 132 -35.89 6.75 -16.80
N ALA A 133 -35.28 6.89 -17.97
CA ALA A 133 -35.80 6.35 -19.22
C ALA A 133 -35.58 4.83 -19.37
N GLY A 134 -34.95 4.17 -18.38
CA GLY A 134 -34.70 2.72 -18.42
C GLY A 134 -33.51 2.34 -19.28
N VAL A 135 -32.59 3.27 -19.58
CA VAL A 135 -31.34 2.99 -20.30
C VAL A 135 -30.25 2.68 -19.30
N ALA A 136 -29.67 1.48 -19.39
CA ALA A 136 -28.53 1.04 -18.59
C ALA A 136 -27.20 1.53 -19.19
N ARG A 137 -26.22 1.84 -18.35
CA ARG A 137 -24.83 2.03 -18.77
C ARG A 137 -24.22 0.69 -19.19
N PRO A 138 -23.18 0.70 -20.05
CA PRO A 138 -22.48 -0.53 -20.44
C PRO A 138 -22.07 -1.37 -19.22
N GLY A 139 -22.39 -2.66 -19.25
CA GLY A 139 -22.11 -3.60 -18.15
C GLY A 139 -23.26 -3.77 -17.15
N LEU A 140 -24.30 -2.94 -17.22
CA LEU A 140 -25.48 -3.01 -16.34
C LEU A 140 -26.73 -3.58 -17.01
N GLU A 141 -26.63 -4.10 -18.24
CA GLU A 141 -27.77 -4.63 -19.00
C GLU A 141 -28.47 -5.77 -18.26
N LYS A 142 -27.70 -6.68 -17.66
CA LYS A 142 -28.24 -7.79 -16.85
C LYS A 142 -28.95 -7.31 -15.60
N GLU A 143 -28.50 -6.21 -14.99
CA GLU A 143 -29.14 -5.63 -13.82
C GLU A 143 -30.47 -4.96 -14.17
N LEU A 144 -30.53 -4.31 -15.35
CA LEU A 144 -31.77 -3.80 -15.91
C LEU A 144 -32.76 -4.93 -16.24
N GLU A 145 -32.30 -6.03 -16.84
CA GLU A 145 -33.13 -7.22 -17.09
C GLU A 145 -33.71 -7.79 -15.78
N LYS A 146 -32.88 -7.94 -14.75
CA LYS A 146 -33.32 -8.39 -13.41
C LYS A 146 -34.36 -7.45 -12.81
N ALA A 147 -34.13 -6.14 -12.88
CA ALA A 147 -35.10 -5.16 -12.41
C ALA A 147 -36.41 -5.26 -13.19
N ASN A 148 -36.34 -5.48 -14.51
CA ASN A 148 -37.51 -5.60 -15.36
C ASN A 148 -38.31 -6.89 -15.18
N ALA A 149 -37.66 -7.95 -14.69
CA ALA A 149 -38.30 -9.22 -14.35
C ALA A 149 -39.06 -9.19 -13.01
N LEU A 150 -38.97 -8.11 -12.23
CA LEU A 150 -39.69 -8.00 -10.96
C LEU A 150 -41.22 -7.91 -11.18
N PRO A 151 -42.01 -8.60 -10.34
CA PRO A 151 -43.43 -8.85 -10.63
C PRO A 151 -44.32 -7.63 -10.42
N THR A 152 -43.89 -6.64 -9.64
CA THR A 152 -44.66 -5.42 -9.38
C THR A 152 -43.90 -4.17 -9.79
N GLU A 153 -44.64 -3.15 -10.22
CA GLU A 153 -44.06 -1.85 -10.58
C GLU A 153 -43.34 -1.18 -9.39
N VAL A 154 -43.88 -1.35 -8.18
CA VAL A 154 -43.26 -0.82 -6.96
C VAL A 154 -41.88 -1.45 -6.73
N GLN A 155 -41.75 -2.78 -6.84
CA GLN A 155 -40.46 -3.47 -6.70
C GLN A 155 -39.47 -3.06 -7.80
N ARG A 156 -39.96 -2.92 -9.05
CA ARG A 156 -39.16 -2.44 -10.17
C ARG A 156 -38.58 -1.06 -9.89
N GLN A 157 -39.42 -0.10 -9.48
CA GLN A 157 -38.96 1.26 -9.17
C GLN A 157 -38.02 1.30 -7.97
N GLN A 158 -38.29 0.51 -6.92
CA GLN A 158 -37.38 0.40 -5.77
C GLN A 158 -36.00 -0.15 -6.18
N ARG A 159 -35.94 -1.19 -7.03
CA ARG A 159 -34.67 -1.72 -7.54
C ARG A 159 -33.94 -0.71 -8.41
N LEU A 160 -34.64 -0.04 -9.34
CA LEU A 160 -34.07 0.95 -10.24
C LEU A 160 -33.56 2.20 -9.51
N ALA A 161 -34.20 2.60 -8.41
CA ALA A 161 -33.75 3.72 -7.59
C ALA A 161 -32.35 3.52 -7.01
N LEU A 162 -31.90 2.27 -6.79
CA LEU A 162 -30.54 1.98 -6.31
C LEU A 162 -29.44 2.31 -7.33
N PHE A 163 -29.80 2.51 -8.61
CA PHE A 163 -28.88 2.85 -9.70
C PHE A 163 -28.96 4.32 -10.12
N ARG A 164 -29.61 5.16 -9.32
CA ARG A 164 -29.81 6.58 -9.61
C ARG A 164 -29.32 7.43 -8.46
N TRP A 165 -28.62 8.50 -8.78
CA TRP A 165 -28.25 9.48 -7.77
C TRP A 165 -29.48 10.28 -7.34
N GLY A 166 -29.44 10.80 -6.11
CA GLY A 166 -30.43 11.75 -5.63
C GLY A 166 -30.51 13.00 -6.53
N GLU A 167 -31.71 13.59 -6.60
CA GLU A 167 -31.95 14.82 -7.36
C GLU A 167 -31.29 16.03 -6.68
N GLY A 168 -30.76 16.96 -7.49
CA GLY A 168 -30.02 18.13 -7.00
C GLY A 168 -28.50 17.89 -6.87
N GLU A 169 -27.72 18.96 -6.84
CA GLU A 169 -26.24 18.91 -6.71
C GLU A 169 -25.80 18.51 -5.29
N ASP A 170 -26.61 18.86 -4.29
CA ASP A 170 -26.34 18.68 -2.86
C ASP A 170 -27.16 17.52 -2.26
N ALA A 171 -27.66 16.60 -3.11
CA ALA A 171 -28.28 15.36 -2.66
C ALA A 171 -27.35 14.63 -1.68
N ILE A 172 -27.94 13.99 -0.66
CA ILE A 172 -27.17 13.40 0.45
C ILE A 172 -26.13 12.38 -0.04
N ASP A 173 -26.51 11.50 -0.96
CA ASP A 173 -25.64 10.48 -1.54
C ASP A 173 -24.49 11.07 -2.36
N LYS A 174 -24.73 12.16 -3.10
CA LYS A 174 -23.68 12.90 -3.81
C LYS A 174 -22.71 13.59 -2.86
N THR A 175 -23.22 14.21 -1.81
CA THR A 175 -22.41 14.85 -0.77
C THR A 175 -21.57 13.82 -0.04
N THR A 176 -22.17 12.70 0.37
CA THR A 176 -21.48 11.55 0.98
C THR A 176 -20.39 11.03 0.06
N PHE A 177 -20.66 10.80 -1.23
CA PHE A 177 -19.63 10.34 -2.17
C PHE A 177 -18.41 11.27 -2.20
N ARG A 178 -18.62 12.60 -2.28
CA ARG A 178 -17.51 13.56 -2.33
C ARG A 178 -16.67 13.54 -1.05
N THR A 179 -17.35 13.56 0.10
CA THR A 179 -16.69 13.50 1.42
C THR A 179 -15.95 12.18 1.63
N ASP A 180 -16.53 11.05 1.19
CA ASP A 180 -15.88 9.75 1.31
C ASP A 180 -14.64 9.66 0.42
N VAL A 181 -14.64 10.25 -0.78
CA VAL A 181 -13.41 10.33 -1.60
C VAL A 181 -12.29 11.04 -0.85
N GLU A 182 -12.57 12.19 -0.21
CA GLU A 182 -11.58 12.93 0.59
C GLU A 182 -11.07 12.06 1.76
N ASN A 183 -11.99 11.48 2.53
CA ASN A 183 -11.68 10.65 3.70
C ASN A 183 -10.90 9.36 3.36
N GLU A 184 -11.14 8.77 2.19
CA GLU A 184 -10.50 7.52 1.79
C GLU A 184 -9.10 7.74 1.20
N VAL A 185 -8.89 8.85 0.49
CA VAL A 185 -7.67 9.07 -0.31
C VAL A 185 -6.63 9.90 0.43
N GLU A 186 -7.03 10.98 1.10
CA GLU A 186 -6.08 11.88 1.78
C GLU A 186 -5.23 11.18 2.84
N PRO A 187 -5.78 10.48 3.86
CA PRO A 187 -4.98 9.82 4.88
C PRO A 187 -4.22 8.59 4.34
N PHE A 188 -4.68 8.03 3.22
CA PHE A 188 -4.00 6.90 2.60
C PHE A 188 -2.72 7.33 1.90
N TRP A 189 -2.74 8.45 1.18
CA TRP A 189 -1.56 8.95 0.48
C TRP A 189 -0.71 9.91 1.31
N SER A 190 -1.23 10.53 2.36
CA SER A 190 -0.47 11.47 3.21
C SER A 190 0.45 10.76 4.21
N GLY A 191 1.62 11.36 4.47
CA GLY A 191 2.50 11.00 5.58
C GLY A 191 3.09 9.58 5.55
N LYS A 192 3.03 8.87 4.42
CA LYS A 192 3.61 7.52 4.28
C LYS A 192 5.12 7.58 4.10
N HIS A 193 5.60 8.59 3.39
CA HIS A 193 7.02 8.89 3.23
C HIS A 193 7.27 10.39 3.37
N GLN A 194 8.52 10.77 3.60
CA GLN A 194 8.92 12.16 3.72
C GLN A 194 10.29 12.35 3.08
N PHE A 195 10.62 13.62 2.79
CA PHE A 195 11.90 14.00 2.22
C PHE A 195 12.66 14.95 3.15
N PHE A 196 13.95 15.08 2.91
CA PHE A 196 14.78 16.13 3.52
C PHE A 196 15.82 16.66 2.54
N MET A 197 16.29 17.89 2.75
CA MET A 197 17.31 18.48 1.88
C MET A 197 18.69 17.89 2.18
N ARG A 198 19.32 17.26 1.19
CA ARG A 198 20.67 16.71 1.27
C ARG A 198 21.74 17.73 0.85
N LYS A 199 21.56 18.97 1.27
CA LYS A 199 22.59 20.02 1.23
C LYS A 199 23.15 20.17 2.63
N LYS A 200 24.47 20.27 2.77
CA LYS A 200 25.13 20.40 4.07
C LYS A 200 24.61 21.65 4.80
N GLY A 201 24.17 21.47 6.05
CA GLY A 201 23.51 22.52 6.87
C GLY A 201 22.00 22.69 6.64
N TRP A 202 21.43 21.97 5.68
CA TRP A 202 20.03 22.07 5.28
C TRP A 202 19.22 20.82 5.63
N SER A 203 19.86 19.75 6.15
CA SER A 203 19.22 18.45 6.38
C SER A 203 18.14 18.42 7.45
N TRP A 204 17.99 19.49 8.21
CA TRP A 204 16.87 19.70 9.12
C TRP A 204 15.60 20.20 8.42
N LEU A 205 15.71 20.65 7.16
CA LEU A 205 14.57 21.01 6.33
C LEU A 205 13.95 19.73 5.78
N GLY A 206 12.86 19.31 6.42
CA GLY A 206 12.02 18.19 6.00
C GLY A 206 10.89 18.62 5.07
N ALA A 207 10.26 17.63 4.45
CA ALA A 207 9.04 17.75 3.67
C ALA A 207 8.19 16.48 3.88
N THR A 208 7.34 16.50 4.90
CA THR A 208 6.26 15.53 5.08
C THR A 208 5.20 15.77 4.02
N VAL A 209 4.85 14.73 3.27
CA VAL A 209 3.83 14.87 2.23
C VAL A 209 2.43 14.89 2.84
N LYS A 210 1.63 15.86 2.42
CA LYS A 210 0.20 15.96 2.72
C LYS A 210 -0.56 16.07 1.41
N VAL A 211 -1.56 15.22 1.23
CA VAL A 211 -2.52 15.32 0.11
C VAL A 211 -3.72 16.13 0.58
N ASP A 212 -4.12 17.12 -0.21
CA ASP A 212 -5.27 18.01 -0.02
C ASP A 212 -6.16 17.90 -1.26
N LEU A 213 -7.25 17.15 -1.14
CA LEU A 213 -8.25 17.01 -2.20
C LEU A 213 -9.30 18.09 -2.06
N LYS A 214 -9.69 18.66 -3.19
CA LYS A 214 -10.82 19.59 -3.28
C LYS A 214 -11.88 18.95 -4.15
N VAL A 215 -12.84 18.26 -3.53
CA VAL A 215 -13.86 17.50 -4.26
C VAL A 215 -15.19 18.24 -4.27
N ASP A 216 -15.63 18.69 -5.44
CA ASP A 216 -16.93 19.32 -5.62
C ASP A 216 -17.53 18.95 -7.00
N ASN A 217 -18.77 19.33 -7.24
CA ASN A 217 -19.39 19.24 -8.55
C ASN A 217 -18.53 19.94 -9.61
N LYS A 218 -18.42 19.33 -10.80
CA LYS A 218 -17.60 19.89 -11.90
C LYS A 218 -18.02 21.32 -12.27
N SER A 219 -19.29 21.67 -12.14
CA SER A 219 -19.83 23.02 -12.35
C SER A 219 -19.21 24.07 -11.42
N ARG A 220 -18.79 23.68 -10.21
CA ARG A 220 -18.18 24.54 -9.19
C ARG A 220 -16.64 24.51 -9.21
N LEU A 221 -16.05 23.49 -9.85
CA LEU A 221 -14.59 23.34 -10.06
C LEU A 221 -14.25 23.19 -11.56
N PRO A 222 -14.43 24.26 -12.36
CA PRO A 222 -14.17 24.20 -13.80
C PRO A 222 -12.69 23.94 -14.15
N ASP A 223 -11.76 24.27 -13.25
CA ASP A 223 -10.31 24.07 -13.35
C ASP A 223 -9.82 22.82 -12.63
N ALA A 224 -10.70 21.82 -12.44
CA ALA A 224 -10.33 20.55 -11.82
C ALA A 224 -9.17 19.86 -12.57
N HIS A 225 -8.23 19.32 -11.80
CA HIS A 225 -7.16 18.45 -12.31
C HIS A 225 -7.71 17.12 -12.81
N LEU A 226 -8.69 16.60 -12.08
CA LEU A 226 -9.36 15.33 -12.33
C LEU A 226 -10.86 15.55 -12.47
N THR A 227 -11.46 15.02 -13.54
CA THR A 227 -12.92 14.92 -13.66
C THR A 227 -13.37 13.51 -13.31
N MET A 228 -14.08 13.33 -12.20
CA MET A 228 -14.60 12.03 -11.77
C MET A 228 -16.02 11.82 -12.27
N LYS A 229 -16.30 10.64 -12.84
CA LYS A 229 -17.61 10.24 -13.37
C LYS A 229 -18.13 9.01 -12.63
N PRO A 230 -18.61 9.17 -11.38
CA PRO A 230 -19.09 8.04 -10.61
C PRO A 230 -20.44 7.53 -11.13
N VAL A 231 -20.49 6.25 -11.49
CA VAL A 231 -21.72 5.56 -11.91
C VAL A 231 -22.44 5.01 -10.69
N LYS A 232 -23.69 5.44 -10.44
CA LYS A 232 -24.48 4.93 -9.31
C LYS A 232 -24.83 3.47 -9.51
N VAL A 233 -24.42 2.66 -8.55
CA VAL A 233 -24.81 1.25 -8.44
C VAL A 233 -25.10 0.90 -6.97
N PRO A 234 -25.75 -0.24 -6.69
CA PRO A 234 -25.76 -0.85 -5.36
C PRO A 234 -24.38 -1.41 -4.97
N ASP A 235 -24.13 -1.58 -3.67
CA ASP A 235 -22.87 -2.09 -3.12
C ASP A 235 -22.47 -3.49 -3.63
N THR A 236 -23.46 -4.27 -4.08
CA THR A 236 -23.26 -5.63 -4.62
C THR A 236 -22.86 -5.66 -6.10
N VAL A 237 -22.76 -4.50 -6.75
CA VAL A 237 -22.41 -4.36 -8.16
C VAL A 237 -21.17 -3.48 -8.27
N SER A 238 -20.21 -3.89 -9.09
CA SER A 238 -19.03 -3.08 -9.41
C SER A 238 -18.83 -3.05 -10.92
N LEU A 239 -18.52 -1.87 -11.44
CA LEU A 239 -18.09 -1.66 -12.82
C LEU A 239 -16.57 -1.48 -12.94
N GLY A 240 -15.85 -1.64 -11.83
CA GLY A 240 -14.44 -1.28 -11.74
C GLY A 240 -14.23 0.23 -11.71
N ALA A 241 -12.99 0.64 -11.95
CA ALA A 241 -12.60 2.02 -12.14
C ALA A 241 -11.45 2.09 -13.16
N ASN A 242 -11.23 3.27 -13.73
CA ASN A 242 -10.07 3.57 -14.54
C ASN A 242 -9.84 5.08 -14.61
N VAL A 243 -8.56 5.50 -14.71
CA VAL A 243 -8.17 6.86 -15.09
C VAL A 243 -7.76 6.94 -16.55
N GLU A 244 -8.41 7.83 -17.29
CA GLU A 244 -7.96 8.30 -18.59
C GLU A 244 -6.93 9.42 -18.36
N PRO A 245 -5.69 9.25 -18.84
CA PRO A 245 -4.53 10.02 -18.38
C PRO A 245 -4.47 11.49 -18.84
N GLY A 246 -5.35 11.93 -19.73
CA GLY A 246 -5.25 13.27 -20.30
C GLY A 246 -3.98 13.47 -21.16
N ALA A 247 -3.59 14.73 -21.40
CA ALA A 247 -2.39 15.06 -22.17
C ALA A 247 -1.18 15.35 -21.25
N ALA A 248 0.02 14.93 -21.66
CA ALA A 248 1.25 15.10 -20.87
C ALA A 248 1.62 16.57 -20.55
N THR A 249 1.04 17.53 -21.28
CA THR A 249 1.25 18.97 -21.08
C THR A 249 0.08 19.65 -20.39
N ASN A 250 -0.91 18.90 -19.92
CA ASN A 250 -2.14 19.43 -19.34
C ASN A 250 -2.48 18.71 -18.03
N ALA A 251 -2.33 19.41 -16.91
CA ALA A 251 -2.64 18.86 -15.59
C ALA A 251 -4.16 18.71 -15.31
N ARG A 252 -5.04 19.12 -16.24
CA ARG A 252 -6.47 19.35 -15.99
C ARG A 252 -7.45 18.57 -16.87
N ASP A 253 -6.97 17.65 -17.71
CA ASP A 253 -7.81 16.88 -18.62
C ASP A 253 -7.86 15.37 -18.30
N GLN A 254 -7.48 15.01 -17.07
CA GLN A 254 -7.67 13.64 -16.58
C GLN A 254 -9.15 13.35 -16.32
N VAL A 255 -9.59 12.12 -16.63
CA VAL A 255 -10.95 11.66 -16.37
C VAL A 255 -10.92 10.33 -15.64
N MET A 256 -11.54 10.23 -14.47
CA MET A 256 -11.71 8.97 -13.76
C MET A 256 -13.14 8.47 -13.96
N ASN A 257 -13.31 7.30 -14.54
CA ASN A 257 -14.59 6.59 -14.50
C ASN A 257 -14.54 5.63 -13.32
N VAL A 258 -15.53 5.71 -12.43
CA VAL A 258 -15.51 4.93 -11.18
C VAL A 258 -16.92 4.49 -10.81
N THR A 259 -17.04 3.41 -10.06
CA THR A 259 -18.31 3.03 -9.43
C THR A 259 -18.62 3.94 -8.24
N SER A 260 -19.90 4.06 -7.84
CA SER A 260 -20.28 4.83 -6.64
C SER A 260 -19.76 4.25 -5.31
N ASN A 261 -19.21 3.04 -5.34
CA ASN A 261 -18.75 2.33 -4.15
C ASN A 261 -17.27 2.67 -3.90
N VAL A 262 -17.03 3.75 -3.15
CA VAL A 262 -15.67 4.26 -2.80
C VAL A 262 -14.79 3.24 -2.09
N ASN A 263 -15.40 2.27 -1.41
CA ASN A 263 -14.72 1.20 -0.67
C ASN A 263 -14.65 -0.12 -1.44
N ALA A 264 -14.97 -0.11 -2.74
CA ALA A 264 -14.79 -1.30 -3.57
C ALA A 264 -13.35 -1.77 -3.52
N SER A 265 -13.16 -3.05 -3.19
CA SER A 265 -11.85 -3.66 -3.06
C SER A 265 -11.79 -5.05 -3.68
N GLY A 266 -10.59 -5.46 -4.08
CA GLY A 266 -10.29 -6.79 -4.61
C GLY A 266 -9.26 -7.51 -3.75
N SER A 267 -9.56 -8.77 -3.38
CA SER A 267 -8.63 -9.63 -2.66
C SER A 267 -7.84 -10.48 -3.66
N PHE A 268 -6.57 -10.15 -3.84
CA PHE A 268 -5.67 -10.82 -4.77
C PHE A 268 -4.51 -11.55 -4.08
N LEU A 269 -4.25 -11.23 -2.80
CA LEU A 269 -3.04 -11.62 -2.08
C LEU A 269 -3.22 -12.84 -1.18
N ASN A 270 -4.44 -13.36 -1.03
CA ASN A 270 -4.73 -14.52 -0.18
C ASN A 270 -5.15 -15.71 -1.04
N HIS A 271 -4.43 -16.81 -0.87
CA HIS A 271 -4.70 -18.07 -1.54
C HIS A 271 -4.65 -19.21 -0.53
N PHE A 272 -5.11 -20.39 -0.94
CA PHE A 272 -4.88 -21.60 -0.16
C PHE A 272 -4.85 -22.82 -1.06
N VAL A 273 -4.18 -23.87 -0.57
CA VAL A 273 -4.21 -25.22 -1.13
C VAL A 273 -4.64 -26.22 -0.08
N THR A 274 -5.32 -27.29 -0.50
CA THR A 274 -5.84 -28.32 0.40
C THR A 274 -5.06 -29.63 0.31
N PHE A 275 -5.22 -30.47 1.34
CA PHE A 275 -4.51 -31.73 1.51
C PHE A 275 -5.48 -32.89 1.79
N ASP A 276 -5.09 -34.09 1.36
CA ASP A 276 -5.81 -35.30 1.70
C ASP A 276 -5.68 -35.64 3.20
N VAL A 277 -6.61 -36.47 3.69
CA VAL A 277 -6.70 -36.84 5.10
C VAL A 277 -5.39 -37.47 5.58
N GLY A 278 -4.82 -36.93 6.66
CA GLY A 278 -3.56 -37.41 7.24
C GLY A 278 -2.33 -37.26 6.35
N GLN A 279 -2.41 -36.53 5.23
CA GLN A 279 -1.29 -36.31 4.31
C GLN A 279 -0.74 -34.88 4.41
N SER A 280 0.56 -34.76 4.15
CA SER A 280 1.28 -33.49 3.93
C SER A 280 1.70 -33.27 2.47
N ALA A 281 1.52 -34.27 1.60
CA ALA A 281 1.71 -34.11 0.16
C ALA A 281 0.58 -33.26 -0.45
N ILE A 282 0.94 -32.30 -1.30
CA ILE A 282 -0.01 -31.44 -2.01
C ILE A 282 -0.98 -32.31 -2.81
N LYS A 283 -2.28 -32.12 -2.56
CA LYS A 283 -3.36 -32.88 -3.22
C LYS A 283 -3.36 -32.63 -4.73
N ALA A 284 -3.64 -33.67 -5.51
CA ALA A 284 -3.76 -33.57 -6.96
C ALA A 284 -4.74 -32.45 -7.38
N GLY A 285 -4.33 -31.61 -8.35
CA GLY A 285 -5.09 -30.45 -8.81
C GLY A 285 -4.88 -29.17 -7.99
N GLN A 286 -4.37 -29.28 -6.74
CA GLN A 286 -3.95 -28.10 -5.97
C GLN A 286 -2.57 -27.61 -6.40
N ASP A 287 -1.73 -28.50 -6.92
CA ASP A 287 -0.48 -28.19 -7.62
C ASP A 287 -0.67 -27.16 -8.75
N THR A 288 -1.72 -27.30 -9.55
CA THR A 288 -2.06 -26.34 -10.62
C THR A 288 -2.45 -24.97 -10.07
N LYS A 289 -3.14 -24.92 -8.92
CA LYS A 289 -3.46 -23.65 -8.26
C LYS A 289 -2.22 -23.00 -7.68
N LEU A 290 -1.36 -23.78 -7.03
CA LEU A 290 -0.10 -23.30 -6.47
C LEU A 290 0.84 -22.80 -7.58
N GLN A 291 0.90 -23.49 -8.72
CA GLN A 291 1.66 -23.03 -9.88
C GLN A 291 1.17 -21.67 -10.37
N LYS A 292 -0.15 -21.43 -10.42
CA LYS A 292 -0.68 -20.09 -10.77
C LYS A 292 -0.23 -19.03 -9.77
N VAL A 293 -0.23 -19.33 -8.48
CA VAL A 293 0.28 -18.39 -7.45
C VAL A 293 1.77 -18.09 -7.70
N ILE A 294 2.57 -19.11 -8.00
CA ILE A 294 4.00 -18.95 -8.32
C ILE A 294 4.18 -18.11 -9.57
N ASP A 295 3.49 -18.44 -10.67
CA ASP A 295 3.59 -17.70 -11.93
C ASP A 295 3.20 -16.22 -11.77
N THR A 296 2.29 -15.93 -10.83
CA THR A 296 1.86 -14.56 -10.48
C THR A 296 2.90 -13.84 -9.62
N PHE A 297 3.38 -14.47 -8.54
CA PHE A 297 4.09 -13.77 -7.45
C PHE A 297 5.56 -14.16 -7.30
N LYS A 298 6.13 -14.91 -8.26
CA LYS A 298 7.54 -15.33 -8.24
C LYS A 298 8.53 -14.18 -8.10
N GLY A 299 8.14 -12.94 -8.43
CA GLY A 299 8.99 -11.75 -8.41
C GLY A 299 9.82 -11.60 -9.68
N ALA A 300 10.21 -10.37 -9.99
CA ALA A 300 11.01 -10.06 -11.16
C ALA A 300 12.45 -10.58 -11.05
N GLU A 301 12.98 -11.03 -12.19
CA GLU A 301 14.33 -11.60 -12.34
C GLU A 301 15.16 -10.73 -13.29
N THR A 302 16.49 -10.70 -13.11
CA THR A 302 17.42 -10.00 -14.02
C THR A 302 17.35 -10.50 -15.46
N ALA A 303 17.02 -11.78 -15.63
CA ALA A 303 16.63 -12.40 -16.90
C ALA A 303 15.61 -13.51 -16.63
N PRO A 304 14.63 -13.75 -17.53
CA PRO A 304 13.64 -14.80 -17.33
C PRO A 304 14.26 -16.17 -17.08
N GLY A 305 13.91 -16.79 -15.95
CA GLY A 305 14.40 -18.12 -15.55
C GLY A 305 15.82 -18.15 -14.98
N SER A 306 16.43 -16.98 -14.71
CA SER A 306 17.76 -16.91 -14.12
C SER A 306 17.80 -17.32 -12.64
N GLY A 307 16.66 -17.25 -11.93
CA GLY A 307 16.60 -17.39 -10.47
C GLY A 307 17.25 -16.24 -9.70
N VAL A 308 17.75 -15.21 -10.41
CA VAL A 308 18.42 -14.05 -9.80
C VAL A 308 17.46 -12.87 -9.81
N ALA A 309 17.02 -12.46 -8.63
CA ALA A 309 16.09 -11.33 -8.49
C ALA A 309 16.64 -10.04 -9.11
N ASP A 310 15.76 -9.31 -9.80
CA ASP A 310 16.04 -7.93 -10.21
C ASP A 310 16.19 -7.06 -8.95
N ALA A 311 17.22 -6.23 -8.90
CA ALA A 311 17.45 -5.32 -7.77
C ALA A 311 16.35 -4.24 -7.60
N ARG A 312 15.51 -4.04 -8.62
CA ARG A 312 14.32 -3.17 -8.59
C ARG A 312 13.09 -3.88 -8.02
N SER A 313 13.09 -5.21 -7.99
CA SER A 313 11.99 -5.99 -7.45
C SER A 313 11.85 -5.76 -5.95
N ILE A 314 10.61 -5.59 -5.49
CA ILE A 314 10.21 -5.51 -4.09
C ILE A 314 10.44 -6.86 -3.40
N GLN A 315 10.35 -7.97 -4.14
CA GLN A 315 10.49 -9.33 -3.60
C GLN A 315 9.57 -9.54 -2.38
N THR A 316 8.28 -9.20 -2.52
CA THR A 316 7.30 -9.23 -1.43
C THR A 316 7.33 -10.54 -0.62
N PRO A 317 7.34 -10.47 0.73
CA PRO A 317 7.29 -11.64 1.60
C PRO A 317 6.05 -12.51 1.37
N VAL A 318 6.14 -13.80 1.70
CA VAL A 318 5.07 -14.77 1.61
C VAL A 318 4.95 -15.54 2.93
N PHE A 319 3.77 -15.50 3.54
CA PHE A 319 3.49 -16.22 4.77
C PHE A 319 2.70 -17.49 4.45
N LEU A 320 3.20 -18.62 4.95
CA LEU A 320 2.63 -19.94 4.74
C LEU A 320 2.13 -20.49 6.08
N THR A 321 0.82 -20.49 6.28
CA THR A 321 0.20 -20.98 7.52
C THR A 321 -0.46 -22.33 7.26
N GLY A 322 0.10 -23.39 7.82
CA GLY A 322 -0.45 -24.74 7.74
C GLY A 322 -1.54 -24.97 8.79
N HIS A 323 -2.61 -25.64 8.39
CA HIS A 323 -3.73 -26.02 9.24
C HIS A 323 -3.98 -27.53 9.17
N ALA A 324 -4.56 -28.07 10.24
CA ALA A 324 -5.03 -29.45 10.34
C ALA A 324 -6.48 -29.53 10.81
N SER A 325 -7.14 -30.64 10.48
CA SER A 325 -8.49 -30.99 10.95
C SER A 325 -8.51 -31.35 12.43
N LYS A 326 -9.68 -31.34 13.07
CA LYS A 326 -9.83 -31.77 14.48
C LYS A 326 -9.61 -33.27 14.73
N THR A 327 -9.58 -34.08 13.68
CA THR A 327 -9.34 -35.52 13.84
C THR A 327 -7.87 -35.79 14.13
N GLY A 328 -7.60 -36.55 15.18
CA GLY A 328 -6.25 -36.84 15.63
C GLY A 328 -6.00 -36.29 17.04
N ASN A 329 -4.74 -36.35 17.48
CA ASN A 329 -4.31 -35.65 18.68
C ASN A 329 -3.59 -34.35 18.29
N ALA A 330 -3.50 -33.41 19.23
CA ALA A 330 -2.91 -32.08 19.00
C ALA A 330 -1.47 -32.18 18.44
N ASP A 331 -0.64 -33.08 18.96
CA ASP A 331 0.75 -33.26 18.50
C ASP A 331 0.83 -33.72 17.03
N LEU A 332 -0.08 -34.60 16.61
CA LEU A 332 -0.19 -35.04 15.23
C LEU A 332 -0.64 -33.87 14.34
N ASN A 333 -1.65 -33.13 14.77
CA ASN A 333 -2.21 -32.00 14.03
C ASN A 333 -1.19 -30.88 13.86
N GLN A 334 -0.46 -30.55 14.92
CA GLN A 334 0.64 -29.58 14.89
C GLN A 334 1.70 -30.00 13.86
N ARG A 335 2.22 -31.22 13.96
CA ARG A 335 3.25 -31.73 13.03
C ARG A 335 2.77 -31.75 11.58
N LEU A 336 1.54 -32.23 11.32
CA LEU A 336 0.98 -32.28 9.97
C LEU A 336 0.84 -30.88 9.38
N SER A 337 0.44 -29.89 10.20
CA SER A 337 0.31 -28.51 9.75
C SER A 337 1.67 -27.91 9.35
N GLU A 338 2.73 -28.15 10.12
CA GLU A 338 4.11 -27.73 9.79
C GLU A 338 4.66 -28.46 8.56
N GLU A 339 4.40 -29.76 8.42
CA GLU A 339 4.82 -30.53 7.24
C GLU A 339 4.13 -30.06 5.95
N ARG A 340 2.88 -29.61 6.05
CA ARG A 340 2.14 -29.04 4.91
C ARG A 340 2.71 -27.70 4.49
N ALA A 341 2.99 -26.80 5.42
CA ALA A 341 3.64 -25.51 5.13
C ALA A 341 4.99 -25.72 4.42
N ARG A 342 5.83 -26.62 4.97
CA ARG A 342 7.11 -27.04 4.35
C ARG A 342 6.95 -27.62 2.96
N SER A 343 5.88 -28.40 2.73
CA SER A 343 5.60 -28.99 1.41
C SER A 343 5.24 -27.92 0.38
N VAL A 344 4.53 -26.86 0.78
CA VAL A 344 4.23 -25.72 -0.09
C VAL A 344 5.49 -24.91 -0.40
N GLU A 345 6.32 -24.61 0.60
CA GLU A 345 7.60 -23.92 0.39
C GLU A 345 8.51 -24.71 -0.55
N ALA A 346 8.68 -26.01 -0.30
CA ALA A 346 9.48 -26.89 -1.15
C ALA A 346 8.96 -26.93 -2.59
N PHE A 347 7.64 -26.92 -2.78
CA PHE A 347 7.04 -26.84 -4.11
C PHE A 347 7.34 -25.49 -4.77
N MET A 348 7.17 -24.36 -4.07
CA MET A 348 7.49 -23.03 -4.58
C MET A 348 8.95 -22.94 -5.05
N LYS A 349 9.89 -23.40 -4.21
CA LYS A 349 11.31 -23.45 -4.55
C LYS A 349 11.60 -24.31 -5.78
N ALA A 350 11.00 -25.49 -5.86
CA ALA A 350 11.21 -26.41 -6.99
C ALA A 350 10.64 -25.87 -8.32
N HIS A 351 9.68 -24.94 -8.27
CA HIS A 351 9.00 -24.38 -9.44
C HIS A 351 9.39 -22.92 -9.73
N GLY A 352 10.57 -22.49 -9.25
CA GLY A 352 11.19 -21.23 -9.67
C GLY A 352 10.68 -19.99 -8.94
N PHE A 353 10.10 -20.14 -7.74
CA PHE A 353 9.82 -18.98 -6.89
C PHE A 353 11.15 -18.36 -6.41
N VAL A 354 11.40 -17.12 -6.82
CA VAL A 354 12.70 -16.46 -6.63
C VAL A 354 12.91 -16.15 -5.15
N ASN A 355 14.14 -16.38 -4.66
CA ASN A 355 14.54 -16.06 -3.29
C ASN A 355 13.65 -16.67 -2.20
N THR A 356 13.15 -17.89 -2.42
CA THR A 356 12.26 -18.57 -1.47
C THR A 356 12.85 -18.53 -0.05
N GLU A 357 14.14 -18.83 0.13
CA GLU A 357 14.78 -18.92 1.46
C GLU A 357 14.71 -17.64 2.32
N VAL A 358 14.50 -16.47 1.71
CA VAL A 358 14.40 -15.19 2.41
C VAL A 358 13.03 -14.54 2.29
N ARG A 359 12.15 -15.06 1.43
CA ARG A 359 10.81 -14.50 1.19
C ARG A 359 9.72 -15.29 1.88
N THR A 360 9.88 -16.60 2.04
CA THR A 360 8.87 -17.43 2.70
C THR A 360 9.11 -17.48 4.20
N ALA A 361 8.02 -17.38 4.95
CA ALA A 361 7.97 -17.68 6.38
C ALA A 361 6.86 -18.69 6.62
N GLU A 362 7.20 -19.83 7.24
CA GLU A 362 6.29 -20.93 7.47
C GLU A 362 5.92 -21.10 8.95
N MET A 363 4.66 -21.45 9.20
CA MET A 363 4.15 -21.79 10.53
C MET A 363 3.06 -22.85 10.43
N GLY A 364 3.02 -23.79 11.37
CA GLY A 364 1.88 -24.68 11.57
C GLY A 364 1.08 -24.27 12.79
N VAL A 365 -0.26 -24.27 12.69
CA VAL A 365 -1.15 -23.89 13.82
C VAL A 365 -2.00 -25.05 14.35
N GLY A 366 -1.72 -26.27 13.90
CA GLY A 366 -2.45 -27.46 14.30
C GLY A 366 -3.94 -27.39 13.94
N ASP A 367 -4.81 -27.79 14.86
CA ASP A 367 -6.27 -27.85 14.71
C ASP A 367 -7.03 -26.72 15.43
N THR A 368 -6.30 -25.66 15.79
CA THR A 368 -6.83 -24.52 16.58
C THR A 368 -8.03 -23.84 15.92
N GLU A 369 -8.04 -23.75 14.59
CA GLU A 369 -9.10 -23.14 13.79
C GLU A 369 -10.10 -24.14 13.18
N ALA A 370 -9.92 -25.44 13.44
CA ALA A 370 -10.72 -26.45 12.76
C ALA A 370 -12.18 -26.43 13.21
N THR A 371 -13.09 -26.48 12.24
CA THR A 371 -14.55 -26.42 12.43
C THR A 371 -15.12 -27.73 12.97
N GLY A 372 -14.41 -28.86 12.80
CA GLY A 372 -14.71 -30.15 13.41
C GLY A 372 -14.70 -31.30 12.41
N GLY A 373 -14.33 -32.50 12.89
CA GLY A 373 -14.23 -33.70 12.03
C GLY A 373 -13.17 -33.57 10.93
N GLU A 374 -13.40 -34.27 9.81
CA GLU A 374 -12.51 -34.32 8.64
C GLU A 374 -12.94 -33.36 7.51
N VAL A 375 -12.99 -32.06 7.80
CA VAL A 375 -13.33 -31.04 6.80
C VAL A 375 -12.13 -30.67 5.94
N GLU A 376 -12.29 -30.69 4.60
CA GLU A 376 -11.19 -30.38 3.66
C GLU A 376 -10.62 -28.98 3.82
N GLN A 377 -11.47 -27.98 4.11
CA GLN A 377 -11.04 -26.60 4.34
C GLN A 377 -10.21 -26.43 5.61
N ASP A 378 -10.26 -27.37 6.56
CA ASP A 378 -9.41 -27.35 7.75
C ASP A 378 -8.03 -27.97 7.49
N ARG A 379 -7.89 -28.71 6.38
CA ARG A 379 -6.62 -29.33 5.93
C ARG A 379 -6.03 -28.52 4.80
N ARG A 380 -5.60 -27.30 5.12
CA ARG A 380 -5.10 -26.35 4.13
C ARG A 380 -3.76 -25.74 4.53
N VAL A 381 -3.12 -25.09 3.57
CA VAL A 381 -2.11 -24.07 3.82
C VAL A 381 -2.65 -22.76 3.27
N ASP A 382 -2.78 -21.76 4.13
CA ASP A 382 -3.05 -20.39 3.72
C ASP A 382 -1.74 -19.77 3.22
N ILE A 383 -1.83 -19.10 2.07
CA ILE A 383 -0.71 -18.47 1.37
C ILE A 383 -1.05 -16.98 1.28
N GLN A 384 -0.41 -16.19 2.12
CA GLN A 384 -0.58 -14.74 2.17
C GLN A 384 0.62 -14.06 1.53
N ILE A 385 0.38 -13.28 0.48
CA ILE A 385 1.40 -12.48 -0.20
C ILE A 385 1.43 -11.08 0.44
N GLY A 386 2.58 -10.70 1.00
CA GLY A 386 2.81 -9.38 1.59
C GLY A 386 1.80 -9.04 2.69
N SER A 387 1.17 -7.87 2.60
CA SER A 387 0.15 -7.45 3.58
C SER A 387 -1.07 -8.38 3.63
N GLY A 388 -1.40 -9.10 2.55
CA GLY A 388 -2.66 -9.85 2.44
C GLY A 388 -3.92 -8.97 2.33
N ASN A 389 -3.77 -7.65 2.39
CA ASN A 389 -4.92 -6.75 2.36
C ASN A 389 -5.48 -6.60 0.94
N SER A 390 -6.77 -6.28 0.86
CA SER A 390 -7.42 -6.04 -0.43
C SER A 390 -7.05 -4.68 -0.98
N GLN A 391 -6.84 -4.59 -2.30
CA GLN A 391 -6.63 -3.32 -2.97
C GLN A 391 -7.94 -2.54 -3.06
N ASN A 392 -7.99 -1.34 -2.49
CA ASN A 392 -9.08 -0.40 -2.74
C ASN A 392 -8.86 0.26 -4.12
N THR A 393 -9.85 0.10 -5.01
CA THR A 393 -9.73 0.55 -6.41
C THR A 393 -9.64 2.07 -6.51
N LEU A 394 -10.44 2.83 -5.74
CA LEU A 394 -10.38 4.30 -5.77
C LEU A 394 -8.99 4.81 -5.39
N ARG A 395 -8.40 4.28 -4.31
CA ARG A 395 -7.06 4.68 -3.84
C ARG A 395 -5.98 4.38 -4.89
N HIS A 396 -6.10 3.25 -5.60
CA HIS A 396 -5.24 2.87 -6.71
C HIS A 396 -5.37 3.86 -7.88
N GLU A 397 -6.59 4.17 -8.32
CA GLU A 397 -6.83 5.13 -9.39
C GLU A 397 -6.27 6.53 -9.07
N PHE A 398 -6.29 6.94 -7.80
CA PHE A 398 -5.64 8.20 -7.41
C PHE A 398 -4.12 8.17 -7.58
N GLY A 399 -3.48 7.00 -7.48
CA GLY A 399 -2.09 6.84 -7.89
C GLY A 399 -1.86 7.25 -9.35
N HIS A 400 -2.76 6.86 -10.26
CA HIS A 400 -2.75 7.34 -11.64
C HIS A 400 -2.99 8.83 -11.74
N ALA A 401 -3.97 9.37 -11.01
CA ALA A 401 -4.22 10.82 -10.99
C ALA A 401 -2.99 11.64 -10.54
N PHE A 402 -2.15 11.06 -9.67
CA PHE A 402 -0.87 11.63 -9.22
C PHE A 402 0.30 11.39 -10.19
N GLY A 403 0.08 10.65 -11.29
CA GLY A 403 1.07 10.43 -12.35
C GLY A 403 1.89 9.14 -12.22
N LEU A 404 1.40 8.16 -11.45
CA LEU A 404 1.98 6.82 -11.38
C LEU A 404 1.31 5.92 -12.42
N GLY A 405 2.05 5.01 -13.04
CA GLY A 405 1.47 3.91 -13.80
C GLY A 405 1.41 2.62 -13.01
N ASP A 406 0.76 1.63 -13.61
CA ASP A 406 0.61 0.31 -13.03
C ASP A 406 1.95 -0.41 -12.82
N GLU A 407 2.05 -1.10 -11.69
CA GLU A 407 3.15 -1.98 -11.33
C GLU A 407 2.77 -3.45 -11.45
N TYR A 408 1.53 -3.86 -11.73
CA TYR A 408 1.26 -5.29 -11.92
C TYR A 408 1.70 -5.78 -13.31
N ALA A 409 2.27 -6.98 -13.36
CA ALA A 409 2.55 -7.66 -14.63
C ALA A 409 1.33 -8.44 -15.12
N SER A 410 1.26 -8.64 -16.45
CA SER A 410 0.13 -9.30 -17.12
C SER A 410 0.04 -10.83 -16.97
N THR A 411 0.83 -11.43 -16.09
CA THR A 411 0.87 -12.89 -15.93
C THR A 411 0.51 -13.26 -14.50
N PRO A 412 -0.58 -14.02 -14.26
CA PRO A 412 -1.81 -14.23 -15.02
C PRO A 412 -2.99 -13.35 -14.52
N LEU A 413 -2.71 -12.20 -13.89
CA LEU A 413 -3.72 -11.37 -13.23
C LEU A 413 -4.64 -10.60 -14.18
N VAL A 414 -4.18 -10.25 -15.40
CA VAL A 414 -5.03 -9.56 -16.38
C VAL A 414 -5.92 -10.53 -17.13
N SER A 415 -7.11 -10.05 -17.50
CA SER A 415 -8.17 -10.81 -18.16
C SER A 415 -7.62 -11.70 -19.30
N PRO A 416 -8.02 -12.98 -19.38
CA PRO A 416 -7.59 -13.87 -20.45
C PRO A 416 -7.94 -13.26 -21.81
N GLY A 417 -6.91 -12.92 -22.60
CA GLY A 417 -7.06 -12.34 -23.93
C GLY A 417 -6.29 -11.04 -24.18
N GLN A 418 -5.66 -10.46 -23.15
CA GLN A 418 -4.64 -9.42 -23.34
C GLN A 418 -3.25 -10.05 -23.41
N THR A 419 -2.53 -9.76 -24.50
CA THR A 419 -1.21 -10.28 -24.85
C THR A 419 -0.19 -9.15 -24.76
N PRO A 420 1.12 -9.45 -24.64
CA PRO A 420 2.16 -8.43 -24.74
C PRO A 420 2.08 -7.57 -26.02
N ALA A 421 1.53 -8.14 -27.12
CA ALA A 421 1.28 -7.40 -28.36
C ALA A 421 0.19 -6.32 -28.25
N GLN A 422 -0.63 -6.36 -27.19
CA GLN A 422 -1.62 -5.34 -26.84
C GLN A 422 -1.09 -4.36 -25.78
N GLY A 423 0.23 -4.36 -25.52
CA GLY A 423 0.90 -3.37 -24.67
C GLY A 423 0.90 -3.68 -23.17
N THR A 424 0.59 -4.91 -22.76
CA THR A 424 0.60 -5.28 -21.34
C THR A 424 2.01 -5.65 -20.87
N PRO A 425 2.50 -5.07 -19.76
CA PRO A 425 3.86 -5.31 -19.27
C PRO A 425 4.05 -6.75 -18.81
N ALA A 426 5.23 -7.29 -19.06
CA ALA A 426 5.73 -8.54 -18.50
C ALA A 426 6.35 -8.32 -17.11
N MET A 427 6.51 -9.42 -16.38
CA MET A 427 7.24 -9.42 -15.11
C MET A 427 8.66 -8.86 -15.30
N GLY A 428 9.03 -7.83 -14.54
CA GLY A 428 10.34 -7.17 -14.61
C GLY A 428 10.47 -6.07 -15.67
N ASP A 429 9.44 -5.84 -16.49
CA ASP A 429 9.38 -4.66 -17.34
C ASP A 429 9.46 -3.39 -16.50
N THR A 430 9.94 -2.30 -17.09
CA THR A 430 10.08 -1.03 -16.39
C THR A 430 8.70 -0.40 -16.16
N ALA A 431 8.38 -0.09 -14.90
CA ALA A 431 7.17 0.68 -14.58
C ALA A 431 7.28 2.11 -15.14
N THR A 432 6.16 2.75 -15.46
CA THR A 432 6.15 4.07 -16.14
C THR A 432 6.92 5.16 -15.39
N HIS A 433 6.91 5.09 -14.06
CA HIS A 433 7.50 6.07 -13.16
C HIS A 433 8.95 5.71 -12.74
N ASP A 434 9.55 4.65 -13.27
CA ASP A 434 10.91 4.19 -12.94
C ASP A 434 12.00 5.28 -13.05
N ASN A 435 11.94 6.11 -14.09
CA ASN A 435 12.92 7.21 -14.25
C ASN A 435 12.81 8.24 -13.13
N LEU A 436 11.59 8.52 -12.64
CA LEU A 436 11.39 9.42 -11.50
C LEU A 436 11.97 8.79 -10.24
N VAL A 437 11.78 7.48 -10.04
CA VAL A 437 12.31 6.74 -8.91
C VAL A 437 13.84 6.76 -8.92
N LYS A 438 14.47 6.56 -10.08
CA LYS A 438 15.93 6.62 -10.24
C LYS A 438 16.52 8.00 -9.95
N ASN A 439 15.73 9.07 -10.08
CA ASN A 439 16.13 10.43 -9.73
C ASN A 439 16.04 10.69 -8.21
N MET A 440 15.38 9.82 -7.46
CA MET A 440 15.37 9.86 -6.00
C MET A 440 16.63 9.22 -5.44
N VAL A 441 17.06 9.71 -4.28
CA VAL A 441 18.13 9.11 -3.48
C VAL A 441 17.60 8.76 -2.09
N ASP A 442 18.17 7.71 -1.49
CA ASP A 442 17.93 7.37 -0.09
C ASP A 442 18.59 8.37 0.86
N ALA A 443 18.39 8.17 2.16
CA ALA A 443 19.00 9.01 3.19
C ALA A 443 20.53 8.99 3.16
N GLY A 444 21.16 7.96 2.59
CA GLY A 444 22.61 7.87 2.37
C GLY A 444 23.09 8.55 1.07
N GLY A 445 22.19 9.08 0.25
CA GLY A 445 22.50 9.68 -1.05
C GLY A 445 22.69 8.65 -2.17
N THR A 446 22.34 7.40 -1.95
CA THR A 446 22.38 6.37 -2.98
C THR A 446 21.12 6.47 -3.84
N PRO A 447 21.24 6.53 -5.17
CA PRO A 447 20.07 6.47 -6.05
C PRO A 447 19.24 5.22 -5.81
N LEU A 448 17.92 5.37 -5.80
CA LEU A 448 17.02 4.23 -5.76
C LEU A 448 17.15 3.42 -7.06
N LYS A 449 16.88 2.11 -6.98
CA LYS A 449 17.14 1.19 -8.10
C LYS A 449 16.19 1.40 -9.29
N GLY A 450 15.01 1.95 -9.04
CA GLY A 450 13.93 2.09 -10.02
C GLY A 450 12.68 1.35 -9.60
N ALA A 451 11.74 1.20 -10.53
CA ALA A 451 10.49 0.48 -10.36
C ALA A 451 10.24 -0.47 -11.54
N VAL A 452 9.63 -1.62 -11.24
CA VAL A 452 9.32 -2.66 -12.22
C VAL A 452 7.87 -3.09 -12.13
N CYS A 453 7.37 -3.66 -13.22
CA CYS A 453 6.08 -4.33 -13.26
C CYS A 453 6.23 -5.74 -12.66
N GLU A 454 5.67 -5.96 -11.47
CA GLU A 454 5.49 -7.25 -10.83
C GLU A 454 4.28 -7.23 -9.88
N PRO A 455 3.49 -8.32 -9.82
CA PRO A 455 2.44 -8.48 -8.81
C PRO A 455 3.01 -8.49 -7.40
N THR A 456 2.64 -7.49 -6.62
CA THR A 456 3.05 -7.31 -5.22
C THR A 456 1.90 -6.78 -4.38
N ASP A 457 2.14 -6.67 -3.08
CA ASP A 457 1.24 -6.01 -2.13
C ASP A 457 1.24 -4.47 -2.25
N SER A 458 1.94 -3.90 -3.23
CA SER A 458 1.87 -2.47 -3.53
C SER A 458 0.46 -2.02 -3.94
N ILE A 459 0.09 -0.78 -3.56
CA ILE A 459 -1.10 -0.10 -4.07
C ILE A 459 -1.13 0.04 -5.59
N MET A 460 0.02 0.29 -6.25
CA MET A 460 0.10 0.38 -7.70
C MET A 460 0.18 -0.99 -8.38
N SER A 461 0.16 -2.08 -7.61
CA SER A 461 0.05 -3.44 -8.09
C SER A 461 -1.31 -4.05 -7.72
N VAL A 462 -1.39 -4.96 -6.75
CA VAL A 462 -2.63 -5.67 -6.38
C VAL A 462 -2.91 -5.69 -4.87
N GLY A 463 -2.21 -4.85 -4.10
CA GLY A 463 -2.41 -4.70 -2.66
C GLY A 463 -2.74 -3.27 -2.27
N ASP A 464 -2.37 -2.89 -1.05
CA ASP A 464 -2.70 -1.62 -0.43
C ASP A 464 -1.49 -0.87 0.16
N VAL A 465 -0.27 -1.34 -0.09
CA VAL A 465 0.94 -0.75 0.49
C VAL A 465 1.48 0.38 -0.37
N VAL A 466 1.55 1.59 0.20
CA VAL A 466 2.25 2.74 -0.39
C VAL A 466 3.75 2.64 -0.10
N ARG A 467 4.55 2.38 -1.13
CA ARG A 467 6.00 2.20 -1.08
C ARG A 467 6.73 3.52 -1.44
N PRO A 468 8.03 3.65 -1.12
CA PRO A 468 8.79 4.85 -1.44
C PRO A 468 8.76 5.26 -2.91
N GLN A 469 8.75 4.31 -3.85
CA GLN A 469 8.73 4.64 -5.27
C GLN A 469 7.44 5.35 -5.72
N HIS A 470 6.33 5.17 -5.01
CA HIS A 470 5.05 5.83 -5.33
C HIS A 470 5.06 7.31 -4.98
N TYR A 471 6.09 7.81 -4.31
CA TYR A 471 6.27 9.22 -3.98
C TYR A 471 7.16 9.95 -4.99
N ALA A 472 7.58 9.30 -6.07
CA ALA A 472 8.50 9.87 -7.05
C ALA A 472 7.95 11.10 -7.78
N THR A 473 6.64 11.17 -8.02
CA THR A 473 5.98 12.35 -8.63
C THR A 473 5.93 13.53 -7.67
N PHE A 474 5.75 13.28 -6.38
CA PHE A 474 5.82 14.29 -5.33
C PHE A 474 7.25 14.80 -5.13
N HIS A 475 8.25 13.91 -5.13
CA HIS A 475 9.67 14.28 -5.08
C HIS A 475 10.09 15.15 -6.27
N ALA A 476 9.69 14.77 -7.48
CA ALA A 476 9.97 15.53 -8.69
C ALA A 476 9.36 16.93 -8.63
N SER A 477 8.14 17.04 -8.12
CA SER A 477 7.43 18.32 -7.94
C SER A 477 8.09 19.20 -6.89
N LEU A 478 8.47 18.62 -5.74
CA LEU A 478 9.21 19.29 -4.68
C LEU A 478 10.55 19.83 -5.19
N THR A 479 11.30 19.02 -5.92
CA THR A 479 12.56 19.43 -6.53
C THR A 479 12.34 20.62 -7.44
N LYS A 480 11.38 20.54 -8.37
CA LYS A 480 11.07 21.61 -9.32
C LYS A 480 10.68 22.94 -8.65
N ILE A 481 9.87 22.92 -7.59
CA ILE A 481 9.42 24.16 -6.93
C ILE A 481 10.47 24.75 -5.96
N THR A 482 11.51 23.99 -5.62
CA THR A 482 12.59 24.42 -4.72
C THR A 482 13.92 24.67 -5.43
N GLU A 483 13.97 24.51 -6.75
CA GLU A 483 15.14 24.85 -7.56
C GLU A 483 15.64 26.29 -7.31
N PRO A 484 16.97 26.50 -7.31
CA PRO A 484 18.05 25.52 -7.56
C PRO A 484 18.48 24.74 -6.31
N HIS A 485 17.75 24.83 -5.19
CA HIS A 485 18.16 24.27 -3.91
C HIS A 485 17.79 22.78 -3.83
N GLY A 486 18.78 21.92 -4.03
CA GLY A 486 18.68 20.46 -3.94
C GLY A 486 20.06 19.83 -3.65
N PRO A 487 20.16 18.49 -3.57
CA PRO A 487 19.12 17.51 -3.85
C PRO A 487 18.24 17.18 -2.63
N TRP A 488 16.99 16.77 -2.87
CA TRP A 488 16.11 16.16 -1.87
C TRP A 488 16.34 14.66 -1.79
N ALA A 489 16.37 14.12 -0.58
CA ALA A 489 16.51 12.70 -0.30
C ALA A 489 15.27 12.15 0.40
N LEU A 490 14.97 10.87 0.19
CA LEU A 490 13.96 10.14 0.94
C LEU A 490 14.45 9.89 2.37
N GLY A 491 13.63 10.22 3.36
CA GLY A 491 13.91 9.97 4.77
C GLY A 491 13.57 11.15 5.67
N SER A 492 13.76 10.95 6.97
CA SER A 492 13.51 11.97 7.99
C SER A 492 14.57 13.05 7.98
N PRO A 493 14.22 14.32 8.26
CA PRO A 493 15.20 15.36 8.50
C PRO A 493 16.06 15.06 9.74
N THR A 494 17.28 15.60 9.77
CA THR A 494 18.21 15.49 10.90
C THR A 494 18.12 16.70 11.83
N ALA A 495 18.84 16.69 12.95
CA ALA A 495 19.04 17.93 13.70
C ALA A 495 19.94 18.92 12.91
N LYS A 496 19.83 20.22 13.19
CA LYS A 496 20.56 21.31 12.50
C LYS A 496 22.08 21.14 12.49
N ASN A 497 22.63 20.58 13.56
CA ASN A 497 24.07 20.45 13.79
C ASN A 497 24.59 19.02 13.57
N GLU A 498 23.78 18.16 12.95
CA GLU A 498 24.19 16.78 12.66
C GLU A 498 24.82 16.67 11.27
N ALA A 499 25.73 15.71 11.13
CA ALA A 499 26.27 15.34 9.83
C ALA A 499 25.18 14.73 8.95
N LEU A 500 25.35 14.83 7.63
CA LEU A 500 24.44 14.18 6.68
C LEU A 500 24.41 12.66 6.91
N PRO A 501 23.24 12.01 6.85
CA PRO A 501 23.18 10.56 6.94
C PRO A 501 23.99 9.93 5.79
N GLY A 502 24.79 8.90 6.10
CA GLY A 502 25.68 8.26 5.13
C GLY A 502 27.00 9.00 4.84
N ALA A 503 27.32 10.11 5.53
CA ALA A 503 28.61 10.80 5.38
C ALA A 503 29.82 9.99 5.90
N ALA A 504 29.62 8.87 6.60
CA ALA A 504 30.70 7.97 6.98
C ALA A 504 31.23 7.19 5.77
N GLY A 505 32.53 7.32 5.50
CA GLY A 505 33.22 6.83 4.30
C GLY A 505 32.87 5.40 3.87
N ALA A 506 32.91 5.20 2.54
CA ALA A 506 32.70 3.93 1.84
C ALA A 506 33.17 2.71 2.64
N GLY A 507 32.23 1.96 3.23
CA GLY A 507 32.55 0.77 4.01
C GLY A 507 31.47 0.19 4.93
N GLY A 508 30.29 0.81 5.07
CA GLY A 508 29.22 0.31 5.97
C GLY A 508 27.95 -0.06 5.20
N THR A 509 27.56 -1.33 5.21
CA THR A 509 26.28 -1.83 4.69
C THR A 509 25.08 -1.35 5.54
N ALA A 510 23.92 -1.29 4.88
CA ALA A 510 22.61 -0.83 5.34
C ALA A 510 22.20 -1.24 6.78
N PRO A 511 21.35 -0.44 7.45
CA PRO A 511 20.73 -0.86 8.70
C PRO A 511 19.84 -2.08 8.46
N THR A 512 20.00 -3.10 9.30
CA THR A 512 19.05 -4.21 9.40
C THR A 512 17.68 -3.70 9.87
N PRO A 513 16.57 -4.28 9.39
CA PRO A 513 15.23 -3.93 9.87
C PRO A 513 15.13 -4.17 11.37
N ASP A 514 14.32 -3.35 12.03
CA ASP A 514 13.94 -3.54 13.43
C ASP A 514 13.15 -4.86 13.56
N PRO A 515 13.66 -5.86 14.29
CA PRO A 515 12.94 -7.12 14.51
C PRO A 515 11.71 -6.96 15.41
N ASP A 516 11.52 -5.80 16.06
CA ASP A 516 10.38 -5.53 16.96
C ASP A 516 9.24 -4.74 16.28
N ALA A 517 9.31 -4.54 14.96
CA ALA A 517 8.16 -4.07 14.18
C ALA A 517 7.13 -5.22 14.04
N VAL A 518 6.38 -5.47 15.12
CA VAL A 518 5.17 -6.29 15.07
C VAL A 518 4.13 -5.53 14.23
N PRO A 519 3.60 -6.12 13.14
CA PRO A 519 2.48 -5.52 12.43
C PRO A 519 1.25 -5.54 13.35
N VAL A 520 0.62 -4.38 13.51
CA VAL A 520 -0.75 -4.26 14.05
C VAL A 520 -1.74 -4.50 12.92
#